data_AF-A0A942H2G2-F1
#
_entry.id   AF-A0A942H2G2-F1
#
_cell.length_a   1.000
_cell.length_b   1.000
_cell.length_c   1.000
_cell.angle_alpha   90.00
_cell.angle_beta   90.00
_cell.angle_gamma   90.00
#
_symmetry.space_group_name_H-M   'P 1'
#
loop_
_entity.id
_entity.type
_entity.pdbx_description
1 polymer ?
#
loop_
_entity_poly.entity_id
_entity_poly.type
_entity_poly.pdbx_seq_one_letter_code
_entity_poly.pdbx_strand_id
1 'polypeptide(L)'
;MADPTTNTNHRWFDFVLIGLVALYELGIIVISLLWLFTNQLAFYKSKFGDIGSSKINEEVTYGLFMAGALGGAFYCMRALYHHLADAYTPALGPDGKSPLQHLNLRVWNLWYIFRPIQGGILALILLCLVKSHLLVVPELKSEDDLTSYYVLVALGFLAGFGSHELIQKIQEIISVVFAKAKLSGTDTVQKVKENKGQG
;
A
#
# COMPACT_ATOMS: atom_id res chain seq x y z
N MET A 1 32.31 11.26 -32.29
CA MET A 1 31.40 10.46 -33.13
C MET A 1 31.06 9.22 -32.32
N ALA A 2 29.89 9.18 -31.69
CA ALA A 2 29.45 8.02 -30.92
C ALA A 2 28.86 6.98 -31.88
N ASP A 3 29.25 5.73 -31.72
CA ASP A 3 28.85 4.60 -32.55
C ASP A 3 27.33 4.35 -32.46
N PRO A 4 26.58 4.45 -33.58
CA PRO A 4 25.11 4.32 -33.60
C PRO A 4 24.60 2.93 -33.22
N THR A 5 25.47 1.92 -33.11
CA THR A 5 25.08 0.53 -32.78
C THR A 5 24.92 0.27 -31.27
N THR A 6 25.47 1.13 -30.41
CA THR A 6 25.36 0.96 -28.94
C THR A 6 23.98 1.34 -28.39
N ASN A 7 23.16 2.08 -29.15
CA ASN A 7 21.91 2.66 -28.65
C ASN A 7 20.66 1.78 -28.86
N THR A 8 20.72 0.80 -29.76
CA THR A 8 19.56 -0.06 -30.08
C THR A 8 19.33 -1.16 -29.05
N ASN A 9 20.41 -1.78 -28.54
CA ASN A 9 20.32 -2.81 -27.52
C ASN A 9 19.73 -2.28 -26.21
N HIS A 10 20.10 -1.07 -25.78
CA HIS A 10 19.54 -0.47 -24.56
C HIS A 10 18.02 -0.27 -24.65
N ARG A 11 17.51 0.18 -25.80
CA ARG A 11 16.07 0.39 -25.99
C ARG A 11 15.26 -0.90 -25.95
N TRP A 12 15.76 -1.99 -26.55
CA TRP A 12 15.07 -3.28 -26.53
C TRP A 12 14.95 -3.85 -25.11
N PHE A 13 16.02 -3.79 -24.32
CA PHE A 13 16.00 -4.22 -22.92
C PHE A 13 14.97 -3.44 -22.09
N ASP A 14 14.84 -2.12 -22.32
CA ASP A 14 13.86 -1.31 -21.61
C ASP A 14 12.42 -1.70 -21.96
N PHE A 15 12.12 -2.01 -23.23
CA PHE A 15 10.80 -2.53 -23.63
C PHE A 15 10.47 -3.87 -22.99
N VAL A 16 11.44 -4.79 -22.96
CA VAL A 16 11.26 -6.09 -22.28
C VAL A 16 10.97 -5.87 -20.80
N LEU A 17 11.71 -4.97 -20.15
CA LEU A 17 11.53 -4.67 -18.73
C LEU A 17 10.17 -4.02 -18.46
N ILE A 18 9.71 -3.09 -19.30
CA ILE A 18 8.36 -2.51 -19.24
C ILE A 18 7.31 -3.61 -19.33
N GLY A 19 7.45 -4.52 -20.30
CA GLY A 19 6.54 -5.64 -20.48
C GLY A 19 6.49 -6.57 -19.27
N LEU A 20 7.65 -6.88 -18.67
CA LEU A 20 7.74 -7.69 -17.47
C LEU A 20 7.08 -7.03 -16.26
N VAL A 21 7.31 -5.72 -16.05
CA VAL A 21 6.66 -4.96 -14.98
C VAL A 21 5.15 -4.93 -15.18
N ALA A 22 4.68 -4.59 -16.39
CA ALA A 22 3.26 -4.55 -16.69
C ALA A 22 2.59 -5.92 -16.47
N LEU A 23 3.24 -7.01 -16.89
CA LEU A 23 2.74 -8.37 -16.70
C LEU A 23 2.71 -8.77 -15.22
N TYR A 24 3.72 -8.39 -14.45
CA TYR A 24 3.77 -8.60 -13.00
C TYR A 24 2.61 -7.89 -12.29
N GLU A 25 2.42 -6.60 -12.56
CA GLU A 25 1.33 -5.82 -11.94
C GLU A 25 -0.04 -6.34 -12.36
N LEU A 26 -0.22 -6.69 -13.64
CA LEU A 26 -1.45 -7.32 -14.12
C LEU A 26 -1.70 -8.67 -13.45
N GLY A 27 -0.64 -9.47 -13.25
CA GLY A 27 -0.69 -10.74 -12.53
C GLY A 27 -1.16 -10.54 -11.08
N ILE A 28 -0.63 -9.55 -10.38
CA ILE A 28 -1.10 -9.20 -9.02
C ILE A 28 -2.57 -8.79 -9.05
N ILE A 29 -2.98 -7.92 -9.98
CA ILE A 29 -4.38 -7.49 -10.10
C ILE A 29 -5.30 -8.70 -10.29
N VAL A 30 -4.98 -9.59 -11.24
CA VAL A 30 -5.79 -10.78 -11.52
C VAL A 30 -5.83 -11.72 -10.33
N ILE A 31 -4.68 -12.02 -9.70
CA ILE A 31 -4.61 -12.91 -8.52
C ILE A 31 -5.41 -12.32 -7.36
N SER A 32 -5.27 -11.03 -7.07
CA SER A 32 -6.03 -10.35 -6.01
C SER A 32 -7.53 -10.37 -6.29
N LEU A 33 -7.97 -10.13 -7.54
CA LEU A 33 -9.38 -10.20 -7.91
C LEU A 33 -9.94 -11.62 -7.77
N LEU A 34 -9.19 -12.63 -8.21
CA LEU A 34 -9.55 -14.03 -8.03
C LEU A 34 -9.65 -14.40 -6.54
N TRP A 35 -8.72 -13.90 -5.71
CA TRP A 35 -8.73 -14.14 -4.27
C TRP A 35 -9.93 -13.48 -3.59
N LEU A 36 -10.23 -12.23 -3.92
CA LEU A 36 -11.25 -11.42 -3.25
C LEU A 36 -12.69 -11.78 -3.66
N PHE A 37 -12.91 -12.02 -4.97
CA PHE A 37 -14.26 -12.07 -5.52
C PHE A 37 -14.64 -13.43 -6.10
N THR A 38 -13.77 -14.44 -6.02
CA THR A 38 -14.07 -15.77 -6.55
C THR A 38 -13.75 -16.89 -5.57
N ASN A 39 -14.45 -18.01 -5.75
CA ASN A 39 -14.21 -19.26 -5.02
C ASN A 39 -13.18 -20.16 -5.71
N GLN A 40 -12.54 -19.72 -6.80
CA GLN A 40 -11.58 -20.57 -7.52
C GLN A 40 -10.35 -20.90 -6.70
N LEU A 41 -10.00 -20.03 -5.74
CA LEU A 41 -8.89 -20.25 -4.80
C LEU A 41 -9.35 -20.82 -3.46
N ALA A 42 -10.59 -21.30 -3.33
CA ALA A 42 -11.13 -21.83 -2.07
C ALA A 42 -10.28 -22.96 -1.48
N PHE A 43 -9.72 -23.84 -2.33
CA PHE A 43 -8.81 -24.90 -1.90
C PHE A 43 -7.50 -24.37 -1.29
N TYR A 44 -6.99 -23.24 -1.81
CA TYR A 44 -5.81 -22.60 -1.25
C TYR A 44 -6.17 -21.88 0.05
N LYS A 45 -7.31 -21.16 0.08
CA LYS A 45 -7.83 -20.50 1.28
C LYS A 45 -7.98 -21.49 2.44
N SER A 46 -8.55 -22.67 2.19
CA SER A 46 -8.74 -23.70 3.23
C SER A 46 -7.44 -24.31 3.76
N LYS A 47 -6.37 -24.34 2.95
CA LYS A 47 -5.05 -24.81 3.40
C LYS A 47 -4.31 -23.82 4.27
N PHE A 48 -4.54 -22.52 4.05
CA PHE A 48 -4.00 -21.49 4.93
C PHE A 48 -4.78 -21.44 6.25
N GLY A 49 -6.12 -21.53 6.19
CA GLY A 49 -7.02 -21.49 7.35
C GLY A 49 -6.90 -22.61 8.39
N ASP A 50 -6.05 -23.62 8.16
CA ASP A 50 -5.89 -24.79 9.05
C ASP A 50 -4.70 -24.64 10.03
N ILE A 51 -4.09 -23.46 10.10
CA ILE A 51 -3.03 -23.14 11.07
C ILE A 51 -3.69 -22.77 12.41
N GLY A 52 -3.90 -23.78 13.24
CA GLY A 52 -4.73 -23.71 14.44
C GLY A 52 -4.39 -22.63 15.50
N SER A 53 -5.40 -22.41 16.36
CA SER A 53 -5.40 -21.71 17.67
C SER A 53 -5.28 -20.19 17.72
N SER A 54 -4.97 -19.50 16.61
CA SER A 54 -4.99 -18.03 16.62
C SER A 54 -6.41 -17.50 16.42
N LYS A 55 -6.90 -16.60 17.30
CA LYS A 55 -8.18 -15.88 17.13
C LYS A 55 -8.17 -14.85 15.99
N ILE A 56 -7.18 -14.91 15.09
CA ILE A 56 -7.03 -13.98 13.98
C ILE A 56 -7.85 -14.52 12.82
N ASN A 57 -8.76 -13.72 12.31
CA ASN A 57 -9.52 -14.06 11.11
C ASN A 57 -8.59 -14.00 9.90
N GLU A 58 -8.03 -15.15 9.54
CA GLU A 58 -7.06 -15.28 8.46
C GLU A 58 -7.66 -14.89 7.11
N GLU A 59 -8.93 -15.23 6.87
CA GLU A 59 -9.63 -14.87 5.64
C GLU A 59 -9.70 -13.34 5.47
N VAL A 60 -10.06 -12.63 6.55
CA VAL A 60 -10.07 -11.17 6.56
C VAL A 60 -8.67 -10.60 6.39
N THR A 61 -7.68 -11.19 7.05
CA THR A 61 -6.29 -10.72 7.02
C THR A 61 -5.69 -10.85 5.62
N TYR A 62 -5.79 -12.03 5.00
CA TYR A 62 -5.30 -12.27 3.64
C TYR A 62 -6.12 -11.49 2.61
N GLY A 63 -7.44 -11.43 2.77
CA GLY A 63 -8.30 -10.62 1.91
C GLY A 63 -7.88 -9.15 1.93
N LEU A 64 -7.64 -8.59 3.11
CA LEU A 64 -7.23 -7.21 3.25
C LEU A 64 -5.84 -6.93 2.68
N PHE A 65 -4.88 -7.84 2.90
CA PHE A 65 -3.56 -7.75 2.26
C PHE A 65 -3.68 -7.75 0.74
N MET A 66 -4.48 -8.67 0.17
CA MET A 66 -4.70 -8.75 -1.28
C MET A 66 -5.40 -7.52 -1.83
N ALA A 67 -6.32 -6.92 -1.07
CA ALA A 67 -6.97 -5.66 -1.42
C ALA A 67 -5.96 -4.49 -1.42
N GLY A 68 -5.07 -4.42 -0.44
CA GLY A 68 -3.97 -3.45 -0.42
C GLY A 68 -2.97 -3.64 -1.57
N ALA A 69 -2.61 -4.89 -1.87
CA ALA A 69 -1.74 -5.19 -3.00
C ALA A 69 -2.40 -4.83 -4.34
N LEU A 70 -3.70 -5.07 -4.48
CA LEU A 70 -4.49 -4.65 -5.63
C LEU A 70 -4.44 -3.12 -5.82
N GLY A 71 -4.67 -2.35 -4.75
CA GLY A 71 -4.59 -0.89 -4.81
C GLY A 71 -3.19 -0.38 -5.20
N GLY A 72 -2.15 -0.97 -4.62
CA GLY A 72 -0.76 -0.65 -4.95
C GLY A 72 -0.40 -0.98 -6.41
N ALA A 73 -0.87 -2.12 -6.92
CA ALA A 73 -0.68 -2.51 -8.31
C ALA A 73 -1.42 -1.59 -9.30
N PHE A 74 -2.64 -1.17 -8.96
CA PHE A 74 -3.38 -0.17 -9.74
C PHE A 74 -2.64 1.17 -9.81
N TYR A 75 -2.08 1.62 -8.68
CA TYR A 75 -1.25 2.82 -8.65
C TYR A 75 -0.01 2.66 -9.54
N CYS A 76 0.68 1.53 -9.46
CA CYS A 76 1.84 1.21 -10.31
C CYS A 76 1.49 1.21 -11.79
N MET A 77 0.38 0.59 -12.18
CA MET A 77 -0.11 0.59 -13.56
C MET A 77 -0.42 2.01 -14.06
N ARG A 78 -1.03 2.84 -13.23
CA ARG A 78 -1.28 4.25 -13.54
C ARG A 78 0.04 5.02 -13.72
N ALA A 79 1.01 4.83 -12.81
CA ALA A 79 2.31 5.48 -12.90
C ALA A 79 3.08 5.04 -14.16
N LEU A 80 3.04 3.75 -14.49
CA LEU A 80 3.63 3.20 -15.71
C LEU A 80 2.99 3.83 -16.95
N TYR A 81 1.66 3.91 -17.00
CA TYR A 81 0.94 4.58 -18.08
C TYR A 81 1.37 6.05 -18.24
N HIS A 82 1.46 6.81 -17.15
CA HIS A 82 1.91 8.20 -17.20
C HIS A 82 3.35 8.32 -17.73
N HIS A 83 4.29 7.53 -17.20
CA HIS A 83 5.68 7.56 -17.67
C HIS A 83 5.80 7.19 -19.15
N LEU A 84 5.02 6.22 -19.63
CA LEU A 84 4.98 5.88 -21.06
C LEU A 84 4.37 7.01 -21.88
N ALA A 85 3.26 7.60 -21.44
CA ALA A 85 2.63 8.72 -22.12
C ALA A 85 3.60 9.90 -22.26
N ASP A 86 4.33 10.24 -21.19
CA ASP A 86 5.31 11.33 -21.19
C ASP A 86 6.53 11.02 -22.07
N ALA A 87 6.96 9.75 -22.14
CA ALA A 87 8.10 9.33 -22.95
C ALA A 87 7.81 9.30 -24.46
N TYR A 88 6.60 8.89 -24.86
CA TYR A 88 6.24 8.73 -26.28
C TYR A 88 5.44 9.92 -26.84
N THR A 89 4.72 10.65 -25.99
CA THR A 89 3.90 11.81 -26.39
C THR A 89 4.08 12.95 -25.37
N PRO A 90 5.29 13.55 -25.28
CA PRO A 90 5.55 14.60 -24.31
C PRO A 90 4.64 15.81 -24.61
N ALA A 91 3.73 16.11 -23.68
CA ALA A 91 3.05 17.39 -23.69
C ALA A 91 4.12 18.47 -23.48
N LEU A 92 4.27 19.38 -24.44
CA LEU A 92 5.12 20.56 -24.24
C LEU A 92 4.54 21.37 -23.08
N GLY A 93 5.33 21.52 -22.02
CA GLY A 93 4.99 22.46 -20.96
C GLY A 93 4.88 23.89 -21.51
N PRO A 94 4.24 24.81 -20.77
CA PRO A 94 4.12 26.22 -21.16
C PRO A 94 5.47 26.90 -21.47
N ASP A 95 6.57 26.32 -20.98
CA ASP A 95 7.94 26.82 -21.15
C ASP A 95 8.64 26.29 -22.41
N GLY A 96 7.94 25.52 -23.27
CA GLY A 96 8.47 24.96 -24.52
C GLY A 96 9.57 23.92 -24.35
N LYS A 97 9.88 23.51 -23.11
CA LYS A 97 10.83 22.45 -22.79
C LYS A 97 10.07 21.13 -22.65
N SER A 98 10.41 20.16 -23.49
CA SER A 98 10.02 18.77 -23.27
C SER A 98 10.53 18.33 -21.89
N PRO A 99 9.70 17.74 -21.01
CA PRO A 99 10.18 17.21 -19.75
C PRO A 99 11.27 16.18 -20.06
N LEU A 100 12.51 16.50 -19.71
CA LEU A 100 13.64 15.58 -19.73
C LEU A 100 13.45 14.57 -18.59
N GLN A 101 12.44 13.71 -18.71
CA GLN A 101 12.30 12.53 -17.87
C GLN A 101 12.80 11.34 -18.67
N HIS A 102 14.10 11.06 -18.51
CA HIS A 102 14.64 9.78 -18.94
C HIS A 102 13.92 8.69 -18.17
N LEU A 103 13.10 7.90 -18.87
CA LEU A 103 12.42 6.72 -18.35
C LEU A 103 13.50 5.69 -17.98
N ASN A 104 14.04 5.79 -16.76
CA ASN A 104 15.11 4.93 -16.29
C ASN A 104 14.53 3.72 -15.57
N LEU A 105 13.89 2.83 -16.34
CA LEU A 105 13.13 1.73 -15.76
C LEU A 105 13.98 0.76 -14.94
N ARG A 106 15.30 0.69 -15.19
CA ARG A 106 16.24 -0.11 -14.38
C ARG A 106 16.25 0.28 -12.90
N VAL A 107 16.18 1.58 -12.62
CA VAL A 107 16.15 2.10 -11.24
C VAL A 107 14.75 1.95 -10.64
N TRP A 108 13.72 2.13 -11.46
CA TRP A 108 12.32 2.13 -10.99
C TRP A 108 11.71 0.74 -10.89
N ASN A 109 12.32 -0.30 -11.49
CA ASN A 109 11.79 -1.66 -11.46
C ASN A 109 11.56 -2.17 -10.02
N LEU A 110 12.52 -1.94 -9.12
CA LEU A 110 12.35 -2.31 -7.71
C LEU A 110 11.18 -1.56 -7.07
N TRP A 111 10.98 -0.29 -7.43
CA TRP A 111 9.87 0.50 -6.92
C TRP A 111 8.52 -0.07 -7.35
N TYR A 112 8.38 -0.52 -8.61
CA TYR A 112 7.17 -1.20 -9.07
C TYR A 112 6.94 -2.51 -8.32
N ILE A 113 7.98 -3.34 -8.15
CA ILE A 113 7.87 -4.63 -7.45
C ILE A 113 7.44 -4.47 -5.99
N PHE A 114 8.08 -3.55 -5.25
CA PHE A 114 7.85 -3.42 -3.81
C PHE A 114 6.54 -2.70 -3.45
N ARG A 115 5.99 -1.88 -4.36
CA ARG A 115 4.87 -1.00 -4.02
C ARG A 115 3.53 -1.74 -3.80
N PRO A 116 3.16 -2.78 -4.57
CA PRO A 116 2.03 -3.64 -4.24
C PRO A 116 2.19 -4.31 -2.86
N ILE A 117 3.37 -4.84 -2.56
CA ILE A 117 3.67 -5.47 -1.26
C ILE A 117 3.50 -4.45 -0.13
N GLN A 118 4.06 -3.25 -0.31
CA GLN A 118 3.90 -2.14 0.64
C GLN A 118 2.42 -1.79 0.85
N GLY A 119 1.61 -1.76 -0.22
CA GLY A 119 0.18 -1.50 -0.14
C GLY A 119 -0.56 -2.56 0.69
N GLY A 120 -0.23 -3.84 0.49
CA GLY A 120 -0.77 -4.94 1.29
C GLY A 120 -0.39 -4.83 2.77
N ILE A 121 0.87 -4.53 3.08
CA ILE A 121 1.34 -4.31 4.46
C ILE A 121 0.61 -3.13 5.10
N LEU A 122 0.45 -2.02 4.37
CA LEU A 122 -0.20 -0.83 4.89
C LEU A 122 -1.69 -1.07 5.20
N ALA A 123 -2.37 -1.90 4.40
CA ALA A 123 -3.72 -2.35 4.68
C ALA A 123 -3.80 -3.18 5.98
N LEU A 124 -2.81 -4.04 6.26
CA LEU A 124 -2.74 -4.78 7.53
C LEU A 124 -2.50 -3.86 8.74
N ILE A 125 -1.62 -2.84 8.58
CA ILE A 125 -1.43 -1.82 9.62
C ILE A 125 -2.75 -1.11 9.91
N LEU A 126 -3.52 -0.80 8.86
CA LEU A 126 -4.81 -0.15 8.99
C LEU A 126 -5.82 -1.02 9.75
N LEU A 127 -5.81 -2.34 9.54
CA LEU A 127 -6.61 -3.28 10.35
C LEU A 127 -6.25 -3.21 11.83
N CYS A 128 -4.96 -3.18 12.16
CA CYS A 128 -4.50 -3.03 13.54
C CYS A 128 -4.97 -1.71 14.16
N LEU A 129 -4.95 -0.60 13.40
CA LEU A 129 -5.45 0.70 13.85
C LEU A 129 -6.96 0.68 14.09
N VAL A 130 -7.72 0.02 13.22
CA VAL A 130 -9.17 -0.16 13.38
C VAL A 130 -9.47 -1.03 14.60
N LYS A 131 -8.77 -2.16 14.76
CA LYS A 131 -8.97 -3.11 15.87
C LYS A 131 -8.52 -2.57 17.23
N SER A 132 -7.53 -1.68 17.25
CA SER A 132 -7.12 -0.95 18.46
C SER A 132 -8.01 0.25 18.80
N HIS A 133 -9.05 0.52 18.01
CA HIS A 133 -9.93 1.69 18.12
C HIS A 133 -9.20 3.04 17.98
N LEU A 134 -7.99 3.05 17.42
CA LEU A 134 -7.28 4.29 17.07
C LEU A 134 -7.87 4.94 15.82
N LEU A 135 -8.48 4.14 14.94
CA LEU A 135 -9.22 4.61 13.78
C LEU A 135 -10.63 4.01 13.82
N VAL A 136 -11.65 4.86 13.84
CA VAL A 136 -13.05 4.44 13.93
C VAL A 136 -13.69 4.55 12.55
N VAL A 137 -14.17 3.43 12.03
CA VAL A 137 -14.98 3.38 10.80
C VAL A 137 -16.41 3.01 11.21
N PRO A 138 -17.41 3.90 11.05
CA PRO A 138 -18.74 3.71 11.60
C PRO A 138 -19.51 2.52 10.99
N GLU A 139 -19.15 2.08 9.79
CA GLU A 139 -19.81 0.99 9.06
C GLU A 139 -19.33 -0.41 9.47
N LEU A 140 -18.28 -0.52 10.28
CA LEU A 140 -17.70 -1.79 10.73
C LEU A 140 -18.41 -2.30 11.98
N LYS A 141 -19.43 -3.15 11.79
CA LYS A 141 -20.27 -3.70 12.88
C LYS A 141 -19.79 -5.08 13.38
N SER A 142 -19.46 -6.00 12.48
CA SER A 142 -18.89 -7.31 12.81
C SER A 142 -18.09 -7.86 11.62
N GLU A 143 -17.05 -8.66 11.86
CA GLU A 143 -16.26 -9.27 10.77
C GLU A 143 -17.07 -10.25 9.91
N ASP A 144 -18.14 -10.83 10.47
CA ASP A 144 -18.98 -11.81 9.81
C ASP A 144 -20.07 -11.19 8.90
N ASP A 145 -20.22 -9.86 8.92
CA ASP A 145 -21.16 -9.16 8.05
C ASP A 145 -20.51 -8.90 6.67
N LEU A 146 -21.16 -9.35 5.60
CA LEU A 146 -20.73 -9.12 4.21
C LEU A 146 -20.47 -7.63 3.94
N THR A 147 -21.29 -6.75 4.52
CA THR A 147 -21.11 -5.29 4.37
C THR A 147 -19.78 -4.84 4.97
N SER A 148 -19.43 -5.37 6.15
CA SER A 148 -18.18 -5.07 6.83
C SER A 148 -16.97 -5.64 6.06
N TYR A 149 -17.11 -6.81 5.43
CA TYR A 149 -16.07 -7.36 4.55
C TYR A 149 -15.79 -6.45 3.34
N TYR A 150 -16.82 -5.99 2.62
CA TYR A 150 -16.63 -5.08 1.48
C TYR A 150 -16.03 -3.73 1.89
N VAL A 151 -16.43 -3.21 3.07
CA VAL A 151 -15.82 -2.00 3.64
C VAL A 151 -14.33 -2.22 3.91
N LEU A 152 -13.95 -3.37 4.48
CA LEU A 152 -12.55 -3.71 4.71
C LEU A 152 -11.78 -3.84 3.39
N VAL A 153 -12.33 -4.52 2.38
CA VAL A 153 -11.69 -4.61 1.05
C VAL A 153 -11.51 -3.23 0.43
N ALA A 154 -12.53 -2.36 0.47
CA ALA A 154 -12.43 -1.00 -0.04
C ALA A 154 -11.36 -0.19 0.71
N LEU A 155 -11.33 -0.32 2.04
CA LEU A 155 -10.35 0.34 2.90
C LEU A 155 -8.93 -0.13 2.59
N GLY A 156 -8.73 -1.44 2.40
CA GLY A 156 -7.45 -2.02 1.99
C GLY A 156 -7.01 -1.52 0.63
N PHE A 157 -7.90 -1.51 -0.36
CA PHE A 157 -7.62 -0.95 -1.69
C PHE A 157 -7.18 0.51 -1.62
N LEU A 158 -7.91 1.34 -0.86
CA LEU A 158 -7.56 2.75 -0.67
C LEU A 158 -6.20 2.91 0.03
N ALA A 159 -5.88 2.05 0.99
CA ALA A 159 -4.58 2.05 1.65
C ALA A 159 -3.43 1.77 0.67
N GLY A 160 -3.61 0.83 -0.25
CA GLY A 160 -2.62 0.54 -1.28
C GLY A 160 -2.50 1.63 -2.33
N PHE A 161 -3.64 2.10 -2.85
CA PHE A 161 -3.71 3.09 -3.92
C PHE A 161 -3.24 4.47 -3.47
N GLY A 162 -3.67 4.91 -2.28
CA GLY A 162 -3.32 6.18 -1.64
C GLY A 162 -2.27 6.03 -0.55
N SER A 163 -1.28 5.15 -0.76
CA SER A 163 -0.27 4.83 0.26
C SER A 163 0.51 6.04 0.75
N HIS A 164 0.71 7.06 -0.11
CA HIS A 164 1.41 8.28 0.27
C HIS A 164 0.63 9.12 1.28
N GLU A 165 -0.64 9.38 0.99
CA GLU A 165 -1.55 10.13 1.86
C GLU A 165 -1.79 9.36 3.17
N LEU A 166 -1.95 8.05 3.10
CA LEU A 166 -2.16 7.22 4.28
C LEU A 166 -0.94 7.22 5.21
N ILE A 167 0.29 7.16 4.68
CA ILE A 167 1.51 7.25 5.50
C ILE A 167 1.56 8.59 6.25
N GLN A 168 1.20 9.70 5.60
CA GLN A 168 1.14 11.00 6.25
C GLN A 168 0.12 11.00 7.40
N LYS A 169 -1.07 10.40 7.19
CA LYS A 169 -2.08 10.27 8.25
C LYS A 169 -1.64 9.38 9.41
N ILE A 170 -0.92 8.29 9.13
CA ILE A 170 -0.34 7.45 10.19
C ILE A 170 0.69 8.25 11.00
N GLN A 171 1.51 9.09 10.36
CA GLN A 171 2.45 9.97 11.07
C GLN A 171 1.72 10.98 11.98
N GLU A 172 0.60 11.55 11.53
CA GLU A 172 -0.25 12.40 12.36
C GLU A 172 -0.75 11.63 13.61
N ILE A 173 -1.28 10.41 13.43
CA ILE A 173 -1.75 9.56 14.53
C ILE A 173 -0.62 9.26 15.53
N ILE A 174 0.55 8.87 15.04
CA ILE A 174 1.74 8.61 15.87
C ILE A 174 2.08 9.85 16.70
N SER A 175 2.10 11.04 16.08
CA SER A 175 2.43 12.29 16.77
C SER A 175 1.49 12.57 17.94
N VAL A 176 0.18 12.35 17.77
CA VAL A 176 -0.83 12.57 18.80
C VAL A 176 -0.72 11.55 19.94
N VAL A 177 -0.55 10.26 19.60
CA VAL A 177 -0.42 9.18 20.59
C VAL A 177 0.79 9.41 21.49
N PHE A 178 1.96 9.72 20.91
CA PHE A 178 3.18 9.96 21.69
C PHE A 178 3.20 11.30 22.42
N ALA A 179 2.55 12.34 21.88
CA ALA A 179 2.37 13.61 22.61
C ALA A 179 1.53 13.39 23.89
N LYS A 180 0.44 12.62 23.78
CA LYS A 180 -0.40 12.27 24.94
C LYS A 180 0.36 11.42 25.98
N ALA A 181 1.21 10.51 25.53
CA ALA A 181 2.07 9.72 26.41
C ALA A 181 3.08 10.58 27.20
N LYS A 182 3.67 11.60 26.55
CA LYS A 182 4.59 12.55 27.22
C LYS A 182 3.90 13.40 28.27
N LEU A 183 2.67 13.85 28.01
CA LEU A 183 1.88 14.63 28.97
C LEU A 183 1.49 13.77 30.18
N SER A 184 1.03 12.53 29.96
CA SER A 184 0.66 11.61 31.04
C SER A 184 1.84 11.25 31.96
N GLY A 185 3.07 11.17 31.45
CA GLY A 185 4.26 10.92 32.26
C GLY A 185 4.69 12.13 33.10
N THR A 186 4.48 13.35 32.59
CA THR A 186 4.92 14.59 33.25
C THR A 186 3.98 14.97 34.40
N ASP A 187 2.65 14.85 34.19
CA ASP A 187 1.65 15.15 35.23
C ASP A 187 1.75 14.21 36.43
N THR A 188 2.16 12.96 36.22
CA THR A 188 2.32 11.98 37.30
C THR A 188 3.56 12.28 38.15
N VAL A 189 4.67 12.70 37.54
CA VAL A 189 5.90 13.08 38.26
C VAL A 189 5.70 14.40 39.03
N GLN A 190 4.91 15.32 38.49
CA GLN A 190 4.64 16.61 39.12
C GLN A 190 3.71 16.46 40.34
N LYS A 191 2.64 15.66 40.24
CA LYS A 191 1.76 15.32 41.38
C LYS A 191 2.45 14.50 42.48
N VAL A 192 3.43 13.65 42.15
CA VAL A 192 4.21 12.89 43.14
C VAL A 192 5.23 13.77 43.85
N LYS A 193 5.77 14.81 43.20
CA LYS A 193 6.65 15.79 43.85
C LYS A 193 5.87 16.75 44.75
N GLU A 194 4.68 17.19 44.36
CA GLU A 194 3.81 18.01 45.22
C GLU A 194 3.39 17.27 46.50
N ASN A 195 3.03 15.99 46.41
CA ASN A 195 2.65 15.20 47.59
C ASN A 195 3.82 14.81 48.51
N LYS A 196 5.08 14.89 48.05
CA LYS A 196 6.26 14.62 48.89
C LYS A 196 6.87 15.89 49.51
N GLY A 197 6.40 17.08 49.11
CA GLY A 197 6.84 18.37 49.67
C GLY A 197 5.95 18.90 50.80
N GLN A 198 4.90 18.16 51.18
CA GLN A 198 4.03 18.47 52.32
C GLN A 198 4.09 17.30 53.31
N GLY A 199 5.10 17.31 54.17
CA GLY A 199 5.29 16.35 55.26
C GLY A 199 6.26 16.92 56.27
#